data_AF-A0A382G0G4-F1
#
_entry.id   AF-A0A382G0G4-F1
#
_cell.length_a   1.000
_cell.length_b   1.000
_cell.length_c   1.000
_cell.angle_alpha   90.00
_cell.angle_beta   90.00
_cell.angle_gamma   90.00
#
_symmetry.space_group_name_H-M   'P 1'
#
loop_
_entity.id
_entity.type
_entity.pdbx_description
1 polymer ?
#
loop_
_entity_poly.entity_id
_entity_poly.type
_entity_poly.pdbx_seq_one_letter_code
_entity_poly.pdbx_strand_id
1 'polypeptide(L)'
;GLPDYAQEIVREAVEDTKDNDAHNLTLALNYGSRQETLRAIQAYAEKVSSGEASPEELDWTTFASHLYTADLPDPDLIIRTSGEYRLSNFLLLQSAYAEIHVTPVPWPEFGREEFFLALEDYANRERRYGQTGEQVQYKADLSSTPVST
;
A
#
# COMPACT_ATOMS: atom_id res chain seq x y z
N GLY A 1 1.11 18.89 -12.10
CA GLY A 1 1.22 17.47 -12.48
C GLY A 1 2.66 17.16 -12.86
N LEU A 2 2.96 15.89 -13.13
CA LEU A 2 4.28 15.47 -13.61
C LEU A 2 4.51 15.99 -15.05
N PRO A 3 5.71 16.47 -15.44
CA PRO A 3 5.99 16.89 -16.81
C PRO A 3 5.87 15.74 -17.83
N ASP A 4 5.55 16.06 -19.08
CA ASP A 4 5.26 15.06 -20.13
C ASP A 4 6.40 14.05 -20.33
N TYR A 5 7.65 14.52 -20.35
CA TYR A 5 8.82 13.63 -20.51
C TYR A 5 8.92 12.60 -19.38
N ALA A 6 8.57 12.97 -18.14
CA ALA A 6 8.63 12.07 -17.00
C ALA A 6 7.43 11.11 -16.99
N GLN A 7 6.27 11.54 -17.50
CA GLN A 7 5.15 10.64 -17.73
C GLN A 7 5.48 9.56 -18.77
N GLU A 8 6.24 9.91 -19.82
CA GLU A 8 6.68 8.94 -20.83
C GLU A 8 7.59 7.88 -20.22
N ILE A 9 8.63 8.29 -19.49
CA ILE A 9 9.57 7.38 -18.82
C ILE A 9 8.84 6.43 -17.86
N VAL A 10 7.86 6.95 -17.11
CA VAL A 10 7.06 6.11 -16.20
C VAL A 10 6.22 5.09 -16.99
N ARG A 11 5.60 5.51 -18.11
CA ARG A 11 4.81 4.60 -18.95
C ARG A 11 5.65 3.50 -19.58
N GLU A 12 6.83 3.84 -20.09
CA GLU A 12 7.81 2.86 -20.60
C GLU A 12 8.22 1.86 -19.50
N ALA A 13 8.59 2.34 -18.32
CA ALA A 13 8.98 1.47 -17.21
C ALA A 13 7.86 0.53 -16.75
N VAL A 14 6.60 1.00 -16.74
CA VAL A 14 5.44 0.15 -16.42
C VAL A 14 5.25 -0.92 -17.48
N GLU A 15 5.31 -0.58 -18.76
CA GLU A 15 5.14 -1.54 -19.86
C GLU A 15 6.25 -2.59 -19.87
N ASP A 16 7.50 -2.17 -19.68
CA ASP A 16 8.67 -3.05 -19.65
C ASP A 16 8.65 -4.03 -18.45
N THR A 17 7.92 -3.72 -17.38
CA THR A 17 7.90 -4.51 -16.14
C THR A 17 6.55 -5.17 -15.82
N LYS A 18 5.53 -5.01 -16.66
CA LYS A 18 4.16 -5.48 -16.39
C LYS A 18 4.02 -6.99 -16.19
N ASP A 19 4.90 -7.78 -16.78
CA ASP A 19 4.86 -9.25 -16.73
C ASP A 19 5.73 -9.81 -15.58
N ASN A 20 6.35 -8.96 -14.75
CA ASN A 20 7.08 -9.39 -13.56
C ASN A 20 6.09 -9.77 -12.45
N ASP A 21 6.29 -10.94 -11.83
CA ASP A 21 5.40 -11.49 -10.81
C ASP A 21 6.06 -11.65 -9.43
N ALA A 22 7.39 -11.62 -9.35
CA ALA A 22 8.12 -11.83 -8.09
C ALA A 22 8.00 -10.66 -7.12
N HIS A 23 8.08 -9.42 -7.63
CA HIS A 23 8.10 -8.20 -6.81
C HIS A 23 7.42 -7.04 -7.55
N ASN A 24 6.72 -6.19 -6.79
CA ASN A 24 6.14 -4.96 -7.28
C ASN A 24 6.77 -3.75 -6.58
N LEU A 25 7.27 -2.78 -7.34
CA LEU A 25 7.74 -1.49 -6.85
C LEU A 25 6.80 -0.39 -7.32
N THR A 26 6.04 0.19 -6.40
CA THR A 26 5.14 1.32 -6.68
C THR A 26 5.77 2.64 -6.28
N LEU A 27 5.84 3.59 -7.21
CA LEU A 27 6.35 4.95 -6.96
C LEU A 27 5.20 5.96 -6.85
N ALA A 28 5.04 6.55 -5.67
CA ALA A 28 4.00 7.55 -5.41
C ALA A 28 4.41 8.95 -5.90
N LEU A 29 4.33 9.20 -7.21
CA LEU A 29 4.74 10.46 -7.85
C LEU A 29 3.60 11.49 -7.90
N ASN A 30 3.83 12.70 -7.38
CA ASN A 30 2.79 13.73 -7.25
C ASN A 30 1.52 13.19 -6.56
N TYR A 31 1.72 12.26 -5.62
CA TYR A 31 0.68 11.56 -4.89
C TYR A 31 0.26 12.34 -3.63
N GLY A 32 -0.99 12.18 -3.23
CA GLY A 32 -1.48 12.57 -1.92
C GLY A 32 -2.80 11.89 -1.60
N SER A 33 -2.89 11.28 -0.42
CA SER A 33 -4.02 10.45 -0.02
C SER A 33 -5.36 11.18 -0.04
N ARG A 34 -5.40 12.46 0.40
CA ARG A 34 -6.62 13.28 0.28
C ARG A 34 -7.13 13.42 -1.16
N GLN A 35 -6.22 13.59 -2.13
CA GLN A 35 -6.59 13.74 -3.53
C GLN A 35 -7.04 12.40 -4.14
N GLU A 36 -6.39 11.31 -3.74
CA GLU A 36 -6.80 9.95 -4.06
C GLU A 36 -8.22 9.68 -3.56
N THR A 37 -8.50 9.93 -2.28
CA THR A 37 -9.82 9.74 -1.68
C THR A 37 -10.89 10.56 -2.41
N LEU A 38 -10.62 11.84 -2.69
CA LEU A 38 -11.57 12.68 -3.41
C LEU A 38 -11.88 12.11 -4.80
N ARG A 39 -10.87 11.64 -5.53
CA ARG A 39 -11.05 11.03 -6.84
C ARG A 39 -11.85 9.73 -6.77
N ALA A 40 -11.57 8.88 -5.78
CA ALA A 40 -12.29 7.64 -5.58
C ALA A 40 -13.79 7.89 -5.32
N ILE A 41 -14.10 8.87 -4.46
CA ILE A 41 -15.48 9.31 -4.20
C ILE A 41 -16.15 9.82 -5.48
N GLN A 42 -15.46 10.65 -6.27
CA GLN A 42 -15.99 11.18 -7.53
C GLN A 42 -16.29 10.05 -8.52
N ALA A 43 -15.37 9.11 -8.70
CA ALA A 43 -15.55 7.97 -9.60
C ALA A 43 -16.74 7.08 -9.20
N TYR A 44 -16.94 6.85 -7.90
CA TYR A 44 -18.12 6.10 -7.43
C TYR A 44 -19.42 6.89 -7.61
N ALA A 45 -19.40 8.19 -7.31
CA ALA A 45 -20.56 9.07 -7.49
C ALA A 45 -21.01 9.15 -8.95
N GLU A 46 -20.08 9.12 -9.90
CA GLU A 46 -20.38 9.05 -11.34
C GLU A 46 -21.15 7.76 -11.69
N LYS A 47 -20.68 6.59 -11.21
CA LYS A 47 -21.37 5.30 -11.40
C LYS A 47 -22.78 5.30 -10.79
N VAL A 48 -22.94 5.91 -9.62
CA VAL A 48 -24.26 6.08 -9.00
C VAL A 48 -25.16 6.95 -9.88
N SER A 49 -24.63 8.05 -10.40
CA SER A 49 -25.41 8.98 -11.24
C SER A 49 -25.84 8.38 -12.58
N SER A 50 -25.07 7.42 -13.13
CA SER A 50 -25.40 6.68 -14.35
C SER A 50 -26.33 5.49 -14.11
N GLY A 51 -26.62 5.14 -12.85
CA GLY A 51 -27.45 4.00 -12.48
C GLY A 51 -26.71 2.66 -12.52
N GLU A 52 -25.38 2.68 -12.57
CA GLU A 52 -24.52 1.48 -12.56
C GLU A 52 -24.21 0.96 -11.16
N ALA A 53 -24.42 1.78 -10.11
CA ALA A 53 -24.20 1.44 -8.72
C ALA A 53 -25.21 2.14 -7.79
N SER A 54 -25.39 1.64 -6.56
CA SER A 54 -26.21 2.30 -5.53
C SER A 54 -25.36 2.79 -4.35
N PRO A 55 -25.61 3.96 -3.74
CA PRO A 55 -24.92 4.39 -2.52
C PRO A 55 -24.97 3.36 -1.38
N GLU A 56 -26.07 2.61 -1.29
CA GLU A 56 -26.31 1.58 -0.27
C GLU A 56 -25.45 0.33 -0.45
N GLU A 57 -24.89 0.12 -1.64
CA GLU A 57 -24.01 -1.01 -1.96
C GLU A 57 -22.53 -0.66 -1.72
N LEU A 58 -22.22 0.59 -1.39
CA LEU A 58 -20.85 1.03 -1.16
C LEU A 58 -20.31 0.46 0.16
N ASP A 59 -19.33 -0.42 0.04
CA ASP A 59 -18.51 -0.89 1.14
C ASP A 59 -17.02 -0.57 0.93
N TRP A 60 -16.17 -0.98 1.87
CA TRP A 60 -14.74 -0.74 1.76
C TRP A 60 -14.13 -1.43 0.54
N THR A 61 -14.52 -2.68 0.25
CA THR A 61 -14.01 -3.46 -0.89
C THR A 61 -14.26 -2.73 -2.21
N THR A 62 -15.50 -2.27 -2.40
CA THR A 62 -15.91 -1.55 -3.60
C THR A 62 -15.23 -0.19 -3.65
N PHE A 63 -15.16 0.53 -2.53
CA PHE A 63 -14.48 1.82 -2.45
C PHE A 63 -12.98 1.71 -2.75
N ALA A 64 -12.30 0.70 -2.21
CA ALA A 64 -10.86 0.47 -2.39
C ALA A 64 -10.50 0.23 -3.85
N SER A 65 -11.39 -0.40 -4.64
CA SER A 65 -11.21 -0.57 -6.08
C SER A 65 -11.14 0.75 -6.87
N HIS A 66 -11.53 1.87 -6.26
CA HIS A 66 -11.45 3.20 -6.85
C HIS A 66 -10.20 4.01 -6.42
N LEU A 67 -9.39 3.48 -5.49
CA LEU A 67 -8.12 4.09 -5.07
C LEU A 67 -7.03 3.85 -6.13
N TYR A 68 -5.94 4.62 -6.09
CA TYR A 68 -4.80 4.39 -6.99
C TYR A 68 -4.10 3.06 -6.69
N THR A 69 -4.28 2.54 -5.48
CA THR A 69 -3.70 1.30 -4.99
C THR A 69 -4.64 0.10 -5.12
N ALA A 70 -5.67 0.16 -5.98
CA ALA A 70 -6.68 -0.90 -6.10
C ALA A 70 -6.10 -2.31 -6.35
N ASP A 71 -4.95 -2.39 -7.03
CA ASP A 71 -4.28 -3.65 -7.37
C ASP A 71 -3.16 -4.02 -6.37
N LEU A 72 -3.07 -3.31 -5.25
CA LEU A 72 -2.04 -3.50 -4.23
C LEU A 72 -2.68 -3.90 -2.89
N PRO A 73 -2.04 -4.78 -2.11
CA PRO A 73 -2.44 -5.00 -0.73
C PRO A 73 -2.17 -3.74 0.11
N ASP A 74 -2.89 -3.60 1.22
CA ASP A 74 -2.57 -2.60 2.23
C ASP A 74 -1.17 -2.85 2.81
N PRO A 75 -0.41 -1.80 3.14
CA PRO A 75 0.93 -1.95 3.69
C PRO A 75 0.89 -2.52 5.10
N ASP A 76 1.67 -3.57 5.34
CA ASP A 76 1.92 -4.08 6.69
C ASP A 76 2.81 -3.14 7.52
N LEU A 77 3.79 -2.49 6.87
CA LEU A 77 4.83 -1.67 7.51
C LEU A 77 5.06 -0.39 6.72
N ILE A 78 5.00 0.75 7.43
CA ILE A 78 5.43 2.05 6.93
C ILE A 78 6.70 2.47 7.65
N ILE A 79 7.77 2.63 6.87
CA ILE A 79 9.05 3.14 7.35
C ILE A 79 9.13 4.64 7.02
N ARG A 80 9.41 5.46 8.05
CA ARG A 80 9.58 6.91 7.91
C ARG A 80 10.93 7.35 8.47
N THR A 81 11.74 7.93 7.60
CA THR A 81 13.08 8.43 7.91
C THR A 81 13.05 9.85 8.48
N SER A 82 14.20 10.34 8.94
CA SER A 82 14.44 11.70 9.41
C SER A 82 13.68 12.11 10.69
N GLY A 83 13.17 11.15 11.46
CA GLY A 83 12.64 11.37 12.82
C GLY A 83 11.26 12.02 12.90
N GLU A 84 10.52 12.08 11.80
CA GLU A 84 9.26 12.82 11.73
C GLU A 84 8.04 11.92 12.02
N TYR A 85 7.34 12.18 13.13
CA TYR A 85 6.18 11.40 13.57
C TYR A 85 4.87 11.90 12.93
N ARG A 86 4.71 11.68 11.63
CA ARG A 86 3.48 11.95 10.87
C ARG A 86 3.42 11.06 9.64
N LEU A 87 2.27 10.92 9.00
CA LEU A 87 2.18 10.27 7.67
C LEU A 87 2.33 11.27 6.53
N SER A 88 2.11 12.56 6.77
CA SER A 88 2.23 13.62 5.75
C SER A 88 1.38 13.34 4.49
N ASN A 89 0.13 12.94 4.66
CA ASN A 89 -0.79 12.68 3.54
C ASN A 89 -0.39 11.48 2.65
N PHE A 90 0.39 10.54 3.20
CA PHE A 90 0.77 9.30 2.54
C PHE A 90 -0.13 8.14 2.99
N LEU A 91 -0.75 7.43 2.03
CA LEU A 91 -1.51 6.18 2.22
C LEU A 91 -2.45 6.18 3.45
N LEU A 92 -3.23 7.24 3.69
CA LEU A 92 -3.95 7.39 4.97
C LEU A 92 -5.00 6.30 5.19
N LEU A 93 -5.67 5.86 4.13
CA LEU A 93 -6.70 4.83 4.25
C LEU A 93 -6.06 3.44 4.28
N GLN A 94 -5.10 3.19 3.40
CA GLN A 94 -4.37 1.92 3.30
C GLN A 94 -3.55 1.64 4.58
N SER A 95 -3.06 2.68 5.25
CA SER A 95 -2.27 2.57 6.48
C SER A 95 -3.09 2.29 7.74
N ALA A 96 -4.40 2.03 7.63
CA ALA A 96 -5.31 1.90 8.77
C ALA A 96 -4.82 0.89 9.83
N TYR A 97 -4.16 -0.18 9.39
CA TYR A 97 -3.61 -1.23 10.24
C TYR A 97 -2.10 -1.40 10.10
N ALA A 98 -1.43 -0.52 9.36
CA ALA A 98 0.01 -0.60 9.15
C ALA A 98 0.76 -0.30 10.45
N GLU A 99 1.79 -1.09 10.74
CA GLU A 99 2.77 -0.71 11.74
C GLU A 99 3.62 0.45 11.22
N ILE A 100 3.96 1.39 12.10
CA ILE A 100 4.77 2.56 11.74
C ILE A 100 6.11 2.48 12.46
N HIS A 101 7.17 2.40 11.67
CA HIS A 101 8.55 2.50 12.11
C HIS A 101 9.12 3.88 11.75
N VAL A 102 9.45 4.69 12.75
CA VAL A 102 10.07 6.00 12.55
C VAL A 102 11.53 5.93 12.99
N THR A 103 12.45 6.31 12.11
CA THR A 103 13.90 6.35 12.39
C THR A 103 14.45 7.77 12.23
N PRO A 104 15.39 8.22 13.09
CA PRO A 104 16.07 9.50 12.93
C PRO A 104 17.05 9.53 11.74
N VAL A 105 17.43 8.37 11.18
CA VAL A 105 18.36 8.27 10.05
C VAL A 105 17.78 9.01 8.84
N PRO A 106 18.53 9.92 8.18
CA PRO A 106 18.05 10.62 7.00
C PRO A 106 18.02 9.69 5.77
N TRP A 107 17.08 9.91 4.85
CA TRP A 107 16.88 9.04 3.67
C TRP A 107 18.15 8.70 2.87
N PRO A 108 19.08 9.64 2.57
CA PRO A 108 20.31 9.32 1.85
C PRO A 108 21.26 8.37 2.60
N GLU A 109 21.12 8.25 3.92
CA GLU A 109 21.90 7.37 4.78
C GLU A 109 21.14 6.07 5.13
N PHE A 110 19.87 5.95 4.77
CA PHE A 110 19.07 4.76 5.04
C PHE A 110 19.47 3.62 4.10
N GLY A 111 20.18 2.63 4.64
CA GLY A 111 20.71 1.51 3.90
C GLY A 111 20.08 0.16 4.29
N ARG A 112 20.80 -0.90 3.94
CA ARG A 112 20.38 -2.28 4.20
C ARG A 112 20.27 -2.59 5.69
N GLU A 113 21.21 -2.10 6.49
CA GLU A 113 21.25 -2.39 7.94
C GLU A 113 20.04 -1.76 8.64
N GLU A 114 19.72 -0.51 8.31
CA GLU A 114 18.56 0.21 8.82
C GLU A 114 17.24 -0.44 8.40
N PHE A 115 17.17 -0.95 7.17
CA PHE A 115 16.01 -1.70 6.70
C PHE A 115 15.79 -2.99 7.52
N PHE A 116 16.85 -3.75 7.81
CA PHE A 116 16.73 -4.94 8.67
C PHE A 116 16.30 -4.58 10.09
N LEU A 117 16.77 -3.48 10.66
CA LEU A 117 16.32 -3.00 11.96
C LEU A 117 14.82 -2.65 11.96
N ALA A 118 14.32 -2.04 10.89
CA ALA A 118 12.89 -1.75 10.74
C ALA A 118 12.05 -3.04 10.67
N LEU A 119 12.54 -4.06 9.96
CA LEU A 119 11.87 -5.38 9.90
C LEU A 119 11.90 -6.10 11.24
N GLU A 120 12.99 -5.99 12.00
CA GLU A 120 13.09 -6.58 13.34
C GLU A 120 12.11 -5.90 14.32
N ASP A 121 11.98 -4.56 14.28
CA ASP A 121 10.99 -3.84 15.07
C ASP A 121 9.56 -4.30 14.73
N TYR A 122 9.24 -4.39 13.43
CA TYR A 122 7.95 -4.90 12.95
C TYR A 122 7.65 -6.32 13.48
N ALA A 123 8.58 -7.27 13.28
CA ALA A 123 8.39 -8.66 13.72
C ALA A 123 8.22 -8.78 15.26
N ASN A 124 8.88 -7.91 16.03
CA ASN A 124 8.76 -7.89 17.48
C ASN A 124 7.41 -7.34 17.96
N ARG A 125 6.79 -6.43 17.19
CA ARG A 125 5.44 -5.92 17.49
C ARG A 125 4.36 -6.95 17.17
N GLU A 126 4.45 -7.62 16.03
CA GLU A 126 3.49 -8.68 15.68
C GLU A 126 3.45 -9.81 16.72
N ARG A 127 4.62 -10.22 17.24
CA ARG A 127 4.68 -11.22 18.33
C ARG A 127 4.03 -10.74 19.63
N ARG A 128 4.03 -9.43 19.89
CA ARG A 128 3.39 -8.83 21.07
C ARG A 128 1.88 -8.72 20.92
N TYR A 129 1.39 -8.46 19.70
CA TYR A 129 -0.02 -8.20 19.44
C TYR A 129 -0.80 -9.40 18.87
N GLY A 130 -0.13 -10.51 18.56
CA GLY A 130 -0.79 -11.80 18.33
C GLY A 130 -1.83 -11.75 17.21
N GLN A 131 -1.34 -11.60 15.98
CA GLN A 131 -2.05 -11.80 14.71
C GLN A 131 -3.06 -10.69 14.32
N THR A 132 -2.82 -10.03 13.19
CA THR A 132 -3.91 -9.41 12.43
C THR A 132 -4.74 -10.52 11.77
N GLY A 133 -6.07 -10.34 11.70
CA GLY A 133 -7.00 -11.41 11.28
C GLY A 133 -6.72 -12.01 9.90
N GLU A 134 -6.16 -11.23 8.97
CA GLU A 134 -5.84 -11.69 7.61
C GLU A 134 -4.59 -12.60 7.55
N GLN A 135 -3.60 -12.37 8.41
CA GLN A 135 -2.37 -13.16 8.42
C GLN A 135 -2.55 -14.56 9.04
N VAL A 136 -3.60 -14.78 9.82
CA VAL A 136 -3.96 -16.11 10.36
C VAL A 136 -4.41 -17.04 9.23
N GLN A 137 -5.16 -16.51 8.25
CA GLN A 137 -5.60 -17.27 7.08
C GLN A 137 -4.41 -17.70 6.22
N TYR A 138 -3.47 -16.79 5.93
CA TYR A 138 -2.30 -17.09 5.12
C TYR A 138 -1.44 -18.24 5.70
N LYS A 139 -1.30 -18.29 7.03
CA LYS A 139 -0.54 -19.35 7.71
C LYS A 139 -1.30 -20.68 7.78
N ALA A 140 -2.63 -20.65 7.85
CA ALA A 140 -3.45 -21.85 7.78
C ALA A 140 -3.36 -22.49 6.38
N ASP A 141 -3.37 -21.68 5.33
CA ASP A 141 -3.27 -22.14 3.94
C ASP A 141 -1.92 -22.79 3.64
N LEU A 142 -0.81 -22.20 4.09
CA LEU A 142 0.54 -22.79 3.98
C LEU A 142 0.72 -24.09 4.78
N SER A 143 -0.04 -24.28 5.85
CA SER A 143 0.02 -25.52 6.66
C SER A 143 -0.85 -26.65 6.10
N SER A 144 -1.69 -26.35 5.10
CA SER A 144 -2.62 -27.31 4.48
C SER A 144 -2.17 -27.85 3.13
N THR A 145 -1.06 -27.35 2.58
CA THR A 145 -0.51 -27.85 1.32
C THR A 145 0.18 -29.20 1.55
N PRO A 146 -0.30 -30.32 0.98
CA PRO A 146 0.39 -31.60 1.12
C PRO A 146 1.67 -31.53 0.31
N VAL A 147 2.82 -31.68 0.97
CA VAL A 147 4.08 -31.97 0.28
C VAL A 147 3.92 -33.34 -0.36
N SER A 148 3.64 -33.35 -1.67
CA SER A 148 3.70 -34.58 -2.46
C SER A 148 5.17 -34.99 -2.57
N THR A 149 5.45 -36.21 -2.11
CA THR A 149 6.75 -36.90 -2.07
C THR A 149 7.48 -36.94 -3.41
#